data_AF-A0A7S0M3W2-F1
#
_entry.id   AF-A0A7S0M3W2-F1
#
_cell.length_a   1.000
_cell.length_b   1.000
_cell.length_c   1.000
_cell.angle_alpha   90.00
_cell.angle_beta   90.00
_cell.angle_gamma   90.00
#
_symmetry.space_group_name_H-M   'P 1'
#
loop_
_entity.id
_entity.type
_entity.pdbx_description
1 polymer ?
#
loop_
_entity_poly.entity_id
_entity_poly.type
_entity_poly.pdbx_seq_one_letter_code
_entity_poly.pdbx_strand_id
1 'polypeptide(L)'
;STEIPASLKQVAPYIQKSKELQSLDPVVAHYCKIHAVEVGCKVRDKADPTTLKFLSKLMDEIEKEKVSLGNIEGPKEQIVLFALSLFEKADTQFRSGRADKRTAIT
;
A
#
# COMPACT_ATOMS: atom_id res chain seq x y z
N SER A 1 -19.49 4.21 0.22
CA SER A 1 -18.62 3.28 0.94
C SER A 1 -18.63 1.94 0.23
N THR A 2 -17.52 1.53 -0.37
CA THR A 2 -17.38 0.20 -0.98
C THR A 2 -17.05 -0.76 0.16
N GLU A 3 -18.05 -1.49 0.66
CA GLU A 3 -17.81 -2.51 1.68
C GLU A 3 -16.92 -3.60 1.09
N ILE A 4 -15.84 -3.93 1.79
CA ILE A 4 -14.89 -4.96 1.36
C ILE A 4 -15.56 -6.31 1.65
N PRO A 5 -15.78 -7.17 0.63
CA PRO A 5 -16.32 -8.51 0.84
C PRO A 5 -15.50 -9.29 1.85
N ALA A 6 -16.14 -10.14 2.67
CA ALA A 6 -15.46 -10.88 3.74
C ALA A 6 -14.28 -11.74 3.23
N SER A 7 -14.40 -12.30 2.03
CA SER A 7 -13.37 -13.05 1.31
C SER A 7 -12.13 -12.21 0.94
N LEU A 8 -12.25 -10.88 0.90
CA LEU A 8 -11.19 -9.95 0.56
C LEU A 8 -10.61 -9.21 1.78
N LYS A 9 -10.87 -9.70 3.01
CA LYS A 9 -10.32 -9.11 4.24
C LYS A 9 -8.79 -8.98 4.24
N GLN A 10 -8.09 -9.92 3.59
CA GLN A 10 -6.62 -9.88 3.43
C GLN A 10 -6.13 -8.71 2.55
N VAL A 11 -7.01 -8.15 1.71
CA VAL A 11 -6.70 -7.04 0.80
C VAL A 11 -6.85 -5.68 1.47
N ALA A 12 -7.66 -5.61 2.54
CA ALA A 12 -7.94 -4.39 3.29
C ALA A 12 -6.69 -3.58 3.72
N PRO A 13 -5.61 -4.17 4.28
CA PRO A 13 -4.43 -3.39 4.68
C PRO A 13 -3.76 -2.69 3.49
N TYR A 14 -3.70 -3.31 2.32
CA TYR A 14 -3.10 -2.71 1.12
C TYR A 14 -3.92 -1.54 0.57
N ILE A 15 -5.25 -1.67 0.59
CA ILE A 15 -6.17 -0.59 0.18
C ILE A 15 -6.09 0.58 1.15
N GLN A 16 -6.08 0.29 2.46
CA GLN A 16 -5.93 1.33 3.47
C GLN A 16 -4.60 2.06 3.30
N LYS A 17 -3.51 1.32 3.09
CA LYS A 17 -2.19 1.91 2.90
C LYS A 17 -2.12 2.78 1.65
N SER A 18 -2.75 2.34 0.56
CA SER A 18 -2.87 3.14 -0.65
C SER A 18 -3.55 4.50 -0.39
N LYS A 19 -4.64 4.53 0.38
CA LYS A 19 -5.33 5.79 0.73
C LYS A 19 -4.47 6.73 1.55
N GLU A 20 -3.70 6.20 2.50
CA GLU A 20 -2.76 6.99 3.30
C GLU A 20 -1.66 7.61 2.44
N LEU A 21 -1.18 6.87 1.44
CA LEU A 21 -0.09 7.29 0.56
C LEU A 21 -0.55 8.14 -0.61
N GLN A 22 -1.86 8.19 -0.93
CA GLN A 22 -2.36 8.85 -2.13
C GLN A 22 -1.96 10.34 -2.22
N SER A 23 -1.84 11.03 -1.07
CA SER A 23 -1.40 12.44 -1.01
C SER A 23 0.10 12.61 -0.83
N LEU A 24 0.83 11.58 -0.39
CA LEU A 24 2.26 11.64 -0.06
C LEU A 24 3.12 11.12 -1.21
N ASP A 25 2.74 9.97 -1.74
CA ASP A 25 3.42 9.25 -2.81
C ASP A 25 2.37 8.53 -3.67
N PRO A 26 1.82 9.20 -4.69
CA PRO A 26 0.73 8.67 -5.48
C PRO A 26 1.19 7.48 -6.35
N VAL A 27 2.49 7.35 -6.64
CA VAL A 27 3.04 6.19 -7.35
C VAL A 27 3.02 4.96 -6.44
N VAL A 28 3.55 5.07 -5.22
CA VAL A 28 3.52 3.95 -4.26
C VAL A 28 2.08 3.58 -3.91
N ALA A 29 1.19 4.57 -3.77
CA ALA A 29 -0.24 4.35 -3.56
C ALA A 29 -0.88 3.52 -4.68
N HIS A 30 -0.54 3.83 -5.94
CA HIS A 30 -1.01 3.10 -7.12
C HIS A 30 -0.54 1.64 -7.11
N TYR A 31 0.75 1.40 -6.83
CA TYR A 31 1.29 0.05 -6.74
C TYR A 31 0.73 -0.76 -5.56
N CYS A 32 0.37 -0.11 -4.45
CA CYS A 32 -0.35 -0.77 -3.37
C CYS A 32 -1.73 -1.28 -3.83
N LYS A 33 -2.44 -0.56 -4.71
CA LYS A 33 -3.72 -1.01 -5.28
C LYS A 33 -3.55 -2.15 -6.28
N ILE A 34 -2.52 -2.07 -7.14
CA ILE A 34 -2.20 -3.17 -8.07
C ILE A 34 -1.97 -4.45 -7.27
N HIS A 35 -1.13 -4.38 -6.23
CA HIS A 35 -0.87 -5.53 -5.39
C HIS A 35 -2.12 -6.03 -4.64
N ALA A 36 -2.97 -5.12 -4.18
CA ALA A 36 -4.28 -5.46 -3.61
C ALA A 36 -5.16 -6.26 -4.59
N VAL A 37 -5.20 -5.87 -5.86
CA VAL A 37 -5.94 -6.58 -6.91
C VAL A 37 -5.32 -7.95 -7.22
N GLU A 38 -3.99 -8.04 -7.28
CA GLU A 38 -3.29 -9.32 -7.50
C GLU A 38 -3.58 -10.32 -6.38
N VAL A 39 -3.47 -9.89 -5.13
CA VAL A 39 -3.79 -10.71 -3.95
C VAL A 39 -5.28 -11.06 -3.96
N GLY A 40 -6.14 -10.08 -4.21
CA GLY A 40 -7.59 -10.28 -4.30
C GLY A 40 -7.98 -11.30 -5.37
N CYS A 41 -7.35 -11.28 -6.53
CA CYS A 41 -7.60 -12.26 -7.58
C CYS A 41 -7.19 -13.68 -7.19
N LYS A 42 -6.17 -13.85 -6.35
CA LYS A 42 -5.71 -15.16 -5.85
C LYS A 42 -6.65 -15.73 -4.79
N VAL A 43 -7.20 -14.87 -3.93
CA VAL A 43 -7.97 -15.29 -2.74
C VAL A 43 -9.48 -15.16 -2.92
N ARG A 44 -9.95 -14.53 -4.00
CA ARG A 44 -11.39 -14.35 -4.24
C ARG A 44 -12.14 -15.67 -4.25
N ASP A 45 -13.34 -15.63 -3.69
CA ASP A 45 -14.30 -16.71 -3.91
C ASP A 45 -14.83 -16.63 -5.35
N LYS A 46 -14.62 -17.70 -6.12
CA LYS A 46 -15.07 -17.78 -7.52
C LYS A 46 -16.59 -17.93 -7.62
N ALA A 47 -17.25 -18.41 -6.57
CA ALA A 47 -18.70 -18.56 -6.53
C ALA A 47 -19.42 -17.22 -6.22
N ASP A 48 -18.71 -16.26 -5.61
CA ASP A 48 -19.28 -14.97 -5.22
C ASP A 48 -18.99 -13.89 -6.28
N PRO A 49 -20.00 -13.47 -7.06
CA PRO A 49 -19.84 -12.45 -8.09
C PRO A 49 -19.59 -11.05 -7.51
N THR A 50 -19.83 -10.81 -6.22
CA THR A 50 -19.59 -9.50 -5.59
C THR A 50 -18.09 -9.20 -5.46
N THR A 51 -17.27 -10.22 -5.23
CA THR A 51 -15.80 -10.11 -5.18
C THR A 51 -15.23 -9.67 -6.51
N LEU A 52 -15.73 -10.24 -7.61
CA LEU A 52 -15.31 -9.89 -8.96
C LEU A 52 -15.70 -8.44 -9.29
N LYS A 53 -16.95 -8.04 -8.98
CA LYS A 53 -17.40 -6.64 -9.17
C LYS A 53 -16.55 -5.65 -8.41
N PHE A 54 -16.18 -5.97 -7.17
CA PHE A 54 -15.29 -5.13 -6.37
C PHE A 54 -13.90 -4.98 -7.00
N LEU A 55 -13.29 -6.10 -7.42
CA LEU A 55 -11.97 -6.11 -8.04
C LEU A 55 -11.97 -5.40 -9.40
N SER A 56 -13.01 -5.58 -10.22
CA SER A 56 -13.17 -4.86 -11.49
C SER A 56 -13.25 -3.35 -11.27
N LYS A 57 -14.05 -2.90 -10.30
CA LYS A 57 -14.12 -1.47 -9.95
C LYS A 57 -12.77 -0.93 -9.49
N LEU A 58 -12.02 -1.71 -8.71
CA LEU A 58 -10.70 -1.33 -8.24
C LEU A 58 -9.70 -1.24 -9.41
N MET A 59 -9.79 -2.12 -10.41
CA MET A 59 -9.01 -2.01 -11.65
C MET A 59 -9.36 -0.74 -12.45
N ASP A 60 -10.64 -0.40 -12.59
CA ASP A 60 -11.07 0.83 -13.28
C ASP A 60 -10.48 2.09 -12.60
N GLU A 61 -10.41 2.09 -11.27
CA GLU A 61 -9.79 3.16 -10.50
C GLU A 61 -8.27 3.25 -10.76
N ILE A 62 -7.58 2.10 -10.79
CA ILE A 62 -6.14 2.01 -11.09
C ILE A 62 -5.85 2.55 -12.50
N GLU A 63 -6.65 2.19 -13.50
CA GLU A 63 -6.47 2.66 -14.88
C GLU A 63 -6.64 4.18 -15.00
N LYS A 64 -7.63 4.75 -14.31
CA LYS A 64 -7.81 6.21 -14.24
C LYS A 64 -6.65 6.91 -13.57
N GLU A 65 -6.16 6.36 -12.46
CA GLU A 65 -4.99 6.92 -11.76
C GLU A 65 -3.73 6.88 -12.61
N LYS A 66 -3.54 5.82 -13.40
CA LYS A 66 -2.41 5.72 -14.32
C LYS A 66 -2.39 6.86 -15.34
N VAL A 67 -3.55 7.28 -15.84
CA VAL A 67 -3.64 8.43 -16.76
C VAL A 67 -3.17 9.72 -16.06
N SER A 68 -3.55 9.92 -14.80
CA SER A 68 -3.15 11.09 -14.02
C SER A 68 -1.66 11.07 -13.62
N LEU A 69 -1.09 9.90 -13.38
CA LEU A 69 0.32 9.71 -13.02
C LEU A 69 1.27 9.88 -14.21
N GLY A 70 0.78 9.72 -15.44
CA GLY A 70 1.60 9.82 -16.64
C GLY A 70 2.61 8.67 -16.76
N ASN A 71 3.75 8.93 -17.40
CA ASN A 71 4.81 7.93 -17.57
C ASN A 71 5.61 7.80 -16.27
N ILE A 72 5.47 6.65 -15.59
CA ILE A 72 6.22 6.34 -14.37
C ILE A 72 7.52 5.64 -14.79
N GLU A 73 8.64 6.36 -14.75
CA GLU A 73 9.96 5.79 -14.98
C GLU A 73 10.46 5.08 -13.72
N GLY A 74 10.91 3.83 -13.86
CA GLY A 74 11.50 3.06 -12.75
C GLY A 74 10.58 2.88 -11.54
N PRO A 75 9.37 2.31 -11.70
CA PRO A 75 8.43 2.17 -10.59
C PRO A 75 8.94 1.28 -9.45
N LYS A 76 9.77 0.28 -9.77
CA LYS A 76 10.36 -0.62 -8.77
C LYS A 76 11.34 0.13 -7.88
N GLU A 77 12.17 0.96 -8.51
CA GLU A 77 13.17 1.80 -7.84
C GLU A 77 12.49 2.78 -6.88
N GLN A 78 11.40 3.43 -7.31
CA GLN A 78 10.63 4.34 -6.45
C GLN A 78 10.04 3.62 -5.23
N ILE A 79 9.46 2.43 -5.42
CA ILE A 79 8.92 1.62 -4.31
C ILE A 79 10.03 1.22 -3.32
N VAL A 80 11.20 0.81 -3.84
CA VAL A 80 12.35 0.44 -3.00
C VAL A 80 12.87 1.64 -2.22
N LEU A 81 13.02 2.79 -2.86
CA LEU A 81 13.44 4.03 -2.20
C LEU A 81 12.45 4.47 -1.12
N PHE A 82 11.14 4.36 -1.39
CA PHE A 82 10.11 4.61 -0.38
C PHE A 82 10.27 3.68 0.83
N ALA A 83 10.42 2.37 0.59
CA ALA A 83 10.59 1.38 1.65
C ALA A 83 11.85 1.64 2.50
N LEU A 84 12.97 2.02 1.86
CA LEU A 84 14.20 2.42 2.55
C LEU A 84 13.98 3.65 3.42
N SER A 85 13.34 4.70 2.89
CA SER A 85 13.06 5.93 3.65
C SER A 85 12.15 5.69 4.85
N LEU A 86 11.17 4.78 4.72
CA LEU A 86 10.29 4.39 5.80
C LEU A 86 11.06 3.62 6.89
N PHE A 87 11.95 2.72 6.47
CA PHE A 87 12.81 1.97 7.37
C PHE A 87 13.77 2.89 8.14
N GLU A 88 14.45 3.82 7.46
CA GLU A 88 15.36 4.77 8.09
C GLU A 88 14.65 5.69 9.10
N LYS A 89 13.43 6.16 8.77
CA LYS A 89 12.61 6.94 9.70
C LYS A 89 12.27 6.12 10.95
N ALA A 90 11.88 4.86 10.78
CA ALA A 90 11.57 3.97 11.90
C ALA A 90 12.80 3.66 12.75
N ASP A 91 13.95 3.36 12.13
CA ASP A 91 15.23 3.11 12.83
C ASP A 91 15.72 4.36 13.57
N THR A 92 15.59 5.55 12.96
CA THR A 92 15.95 6.82 13.59
C THR A 92 15.07 7.11 14.80
N GLN A 93 13.74 6.95 14.68
CA GLN A 93 12.81 7.11 15.80
C GLN A 93 13.09 6.11 16.94
N PHE A 94 13.43 4.88 16.58
CA PHE A 94 13.77 3.85 17.53
C PHE A 94 15.10 4.13 18.26
N ARG A 95 16.10 4.67 17.55
CA ARG A 95 17.39 5.06 18.13
C ARG A 95 17.28 6.34 18.96
N SER A 96 16.50 7.33 18.51
CA SER A 96 16.29 8.58 19.25
C SER A 96 15.42 8.39 20.49
N GLY A 97 14.50 7.42 20.48
CA GLY A 97 13.73 6.98 21.65
C GLY A 97 14.50 6.09 22.65
N ARG A 98 15.79 5.81 22.40
CA ARG A 98 16.67 4.98 23.24
C ARG A 98 17.78 5.76 23.95
N ALA A 99 17.77 7.08 23.89
CA ALA A 99 18.73 7.92 24.62
C ALA A 99 18.21 8.38 26.00
N ASP A 100 17.79 7.46 26.87
CA ASP A 100 17.71 7.65 28.34
C ASP A 100 17.41 6.27 28.98
N LYS A 101 18.10 5.71 29.99
CA LYS A 101 18.77 6.25 31.20
C LYS A 101 20.10 5.51 31.54
N ARG A 102 21.03 5.30 30.59
CA ARG A 102 22.37 4.72 30.88
C ARG A 102 23.50 5.23 29.96
N THR A 103 23.76 6.53 29.91
CA THR A 103 25.18 6.94 29.99
C THR A 103 25.63 7.12 31.43
N ALA A 104 24.69 7.20 32.39
CA ALA A 104 24.96 6.96 33.80
C ALA A 104 25.17 5.46 34.05
N ILE A 105 26.38 4.94 33.78
CA ILE A 105 27.24 4.25 34.76
C ILE A 105 28.67 4.25 34.19
N THR A 106 29.50 5.19 34.62
CA THR A 106 30.85 4.91 35.15
C THR A 106 31.12 5.95 36.22
#